data_AF-A0A350QKD2-F1
#
_entry.id   AF-A0A350QKD2-F1
#
_cell.length_a   1.000
_cell.length_b   1.000
_cell.length_c   1.000
_cell.angle_alpha   90.00
_cell.angle_beta   90.00
_cell.angle_gamma   90.00
#
_symmetry.space_group_name_H-M   'P 1'
#
loop_
_entity.id
_entity.type
_entity.pdbx_description
1 polymer ?
#
loop_
_entity_poly.entity_id
_entity_poly.type
_entity_poly.pdbx_seq_one_letter_code
_entity_poly.pdbx_strand_id
1 'polypeptide(L)'
;MSESIRSELIKSELIKPAWPAPANVKAISSTRHGGYSAGPFHSLNLGNHVGDSADAVRRNRQQFQTNAAMPGQPVWLNQTHSTHCISLSSVAITNCDADASFSVQPGLICTVMTADCLPVLICNRQGTEVAAIHAGWRGLCNGIIENTLQLFSRPDDCMAWLGPAISQQAFEVGADVRAAFMQQDPGAGAAFVPGVSGKWFADLYLLARQRLTASGIHAIYGAEYCTYQQTADFFSYRRDGQTGRMATAIWLD
;
A
#
# COMPACT_ATOMS: atom_id res chain seq x y z
N MET A 1 23.08 6.34 -39.44
CA MET A 1 21.71 6.60 -38.94
C MET A 1 21.66 6.11 -37.52
N SER A 2 21.91 7.04 -36.60
CA SER A 2 22.40 6.81 -35.24
C SER A 2 21.30 6.46 -34.25
N GLU A 3 21.72 5.81 -33.17
CA GLU A 3 21.02 5.29 -31.98
C GLU A 3 20.19 6.32 -31.17
N SER A 4 19.80 7.46 -31.74
CA SER A 4 19.23 8.59 -31.01
C SER A 4 17.69 8.63 -30.96
N ILE A 5 16.99 7.49 -31.09
CA ILE A 5 15.51 7.42 -31.01
C ILE A 5 15.01 6.41 -29.96
N ARG A 6 15.87 5.88 -29.07
CA ARG A 6 15.47 4.93 -28.00
C ARG A 6 15.36 5.54 -26.60
N SER A 7 15.09 6.85 -26.51
CA SER A 7 14.82 7.55 -25.25
C SER A 7 13.46 8.23 -25.31
N GLU A 8 12.40 7.48 -25.63
CA GLU A 8 11.11 7.84 -25.06
C GLU A 8 11.23 7.61 -23.55
N LEU A 9 11.42 8.71 -22.82
CA LEU A 9 11.31 8.77 -21.38
C LEU A 9 9.98 8.11 -20.98
N ILE A 10 10.04 6.85 -20.55
CA ILE A 10 8.90 6.23 -19.92
C ILE A 10 8.72 6.97 -18.60
N LYS A 11 7.86 7.99 -18.59
CA LYS A 11 7.39 8.62 -17.36
C LYS A 11 6.72 7.50 -16.56
N SER A 12 7.45 6.96 -15.60
CA SER A 12 6.86 6.25 -14.49
C SER A 12 5.94 7.23 -13.78
N GLU A 13 4.63 7.08 -13.98
CA GLU A 13 3.61 7.86 -13.30
C GLU A 13 3.52 7.36 -11.86
N LEU A 14 4.45 7.83 -11.03
CA LEU A 14 4.34 7.66 -9.58
C LEU A 14 3.24 8.60 -9.08
N ILE A 15 2.38 8.06 -8.24
CA ILE A 15 1.39 8.83 -7.49
C ILE A 15 2.08 9.42 -6.28
N LYS A 16 1.96 10.74 -6.11
CA LYS A 16 2.36 11.44 -4.89
C LYS A 16 1.11 11.65 -4.02
N PRO A 17 1.12 11.25 -2.74
CA PRO A 17 0.00 11.51 -1.85
C PRO A 17 -0.39 12.99 -1.79
N ALA A 18 -1.65 13.29 -2.06
CA ALA A 18 -2.23 14.62 -1.90
C ALA A 18 -2.63 14.84 -0.43
N TRP A 19 -1.64 15.17 0.40
CA TRP A 19 -1.78 15.40 1.84
C TRP A 19 -0.83 16.51 2.33
N PRO A 20 -1.09 17.17 3.48
CA PRO A 20 -0.24 18.23 4.01
C PRO A 20 0.89 17.65 4.90
N ALA A 21 1.55 16.58 4.46
CA ALA A 21 2.65 16.01 5.22
C ALA A 21 3.85 16.96 5.31
N PRO A 22 4.66 16.87 6.37
CA PRO A 22 5.88 17.67 6.51
C PRO A 22 6.81 17.51 5.31
N ALA A 23 7.54 18.59 4.96
CA ALA A 23 8.34 18.63 3.73
C ALA A 23 9.44 17.56 3.66
N ASN A 24 9.93 17.11 4.82
CA ASN A 24 10.92 16.04 4.95
C ASN A 24 10.32 14.62 4.95
N VAL A 25 8.99 14.50 5.02
CA VAL A 25 8.30 13.22 4.81
C VAL A 25 8.05 13.06 3.31
N LYS A 26 8.67 12.06 2.70
CA LYS A 26 8.44 11.71 1.30
C LYS A 26 7.61 10.46 1.21
N ALA A 27 6.70 10.45 0.26
CA ALA A 27 5.80 9.33 0.04
C ALA A 27 5.42 9.24 -1.44
N ILE A 28 5.30 8.01 -1.92
CA ILE A 28 5.00 7.69 -3.32
C ILE A 28 4.26 6.35 -3.40
N SER A 29 3.46 6.18 -4.44
CA SER A 29 2.89 4.90 -4.85
C SER A 29 3.16 4.66 -6.32
N SER A 30 3.59 3.45 -6.68
CA SER A 30 3.79 3.09 -8.08
C SER A 30 2.46 2.84 -8.79
N THR A 31 2.47 3.01 -10.10
CA THR A 31 1.51 2.41 -11.03
C THR A 31 2.10 1.14 -11.65
N ARG A 32 1.41 0.52 -12.61
CA ARG A 32 1.92 -0.62 -13.38
C ARG A 32 2.85 -0.24 -14.55
N HIS A 33 3.10 1.06 -14.75
CA HIS A 33 3.81 1.62 -15.92
C HIS A 33 5.31 1.75 -15.69
N GLY A 34 6.09 1.72 -16.78
CA GLY A 34 7.52 2.04 -16.75
C GLY A 34 8.44 0.95 -16.26
N GLY A 35 8.05 -0.32 -16.41
CA GLY A 35 8.90 -1.46 -16.07
C GLY A 35 9.32 -2.33 -17.24
N TYR A 36 9.85 -3.50 -16.90
CA TYR A 36 10.55 -4.44 -17.76
C TYR A 36 9.86 -5.81 -17.83
N SER A 37 8.79 -6.02 -17.06
CA SER A 37 8.03 -7.27 -17.06
C SER A 37 7.10 -7.36 -18.27
N ALA A 38 6.73 -8.60 -18.63
CA ALA A 38 5.89 -8.91 -19.77
C ALA A 38 4.65 -9.71 -19.37
N GLY A 39 3.72 -9.90 -20.31
CA GLY A 39 2.52 -10.71 -20.12
C GLY A 39 1.65 -10.20 -18.96
N PRO A 40 1.19 -11.07 -18.04
CA PRO A 40 0.31 -10.68 -16.94
C PRO A 40 0.94 -9.69 -15.95
N PHE A 41 2.26 -9.55 -15.99
CA PHE A 41 3.06 -8.67 -15.12
C PHE A 41 3.44 -7.36 -15.82
N HIS A 42 2.98 -7.12 -17.05
CA HIS A 42 3.32 -5.92 -17.80
C HIS A 42 2.86 -4.65 -17.06
N SER A 43 3.72 -3.68 -16.71
CA SER A 43 5.16 -3.58 -16.99
C SER A 43 6.04 -3.51 -15.73
N LEU A 44 5.65 -2.74 -14.71
CA LEU A 44 6.42 -2.47 -13.50
C LEU A 44 5.98 -3.36 -12.32
N ASN A 45 6.13 -4.67 -12.46
CA ASN A 45 5.89 -5.58 -11.35
C ASN A 45 7.02 -5.52 -10.32
N LEU A 46 6.68 -5.23 -9.05
CA LEU A 46 7.62 -5.15 -7.94
C LEU A 46 7.58 -6.40 -7.03
N GLY A 47 6.64 -7.31 -7.26
CA GLY A 47 6.48 -8.56 -6.51
C GLY A 47 7.35 -9.69 -7.08
N ASN A 48 8.19 -10.30 -6.24
CA ASN A 48 9.06 -11.43 -6.59
C ASN A 48 8.42 -12.81 -6.36
N HIS A 49 7.20 -12.87 -5.83
CA HIS A 49 6.50 -14.09 -5.41
C HIS A 49 5.28 -14.43 -6.28
N VAL A 50 5.11 -13.75 -7.43
CA VAL A 50 3.91 -13.87 -8.28
C VAL A 50 4.12 -14.70 -9.55
N GLY A 51 5.32 -15.25 -9.73
CA GLY A 51 5.69 -16.08 -10.90
C GLY A 51 6.30 -15.30 -12.08
N ASP A 52 6.74 -14.05 -11.85
CA ASP A 52 7.45 -13.25 -12.84
C ASP A 52 8.95 -13.56 -12.89
N SER A 53 9.64 -13.10 -13.94
CA SER A 53 11.10 -13.18 -14.07
C SER A 53 11.80 -12.41 -12.95
N ALA A 54 12.66 -13.09 -12.19
CA ALA A 54 13.46 -12.47 -11.14
C ALA A 54 14.31 -11.28 -11.65
N ASP A 55 14.83 -11.37 -12.86
CA ASP A 55 15.60 -10.29 -13.50
C ASP A 55 14.74 -9.10 -13.92
N ALA A 56 13.50 -9.33 -14.34
CA ALA A 56 12.57 -8.24 -14.63
C ALA A 56 12.19 -7.52 -13.33
N VAL A 57 11.82 -8.27 -12.28
CA VAL A 57 11.46 -7.71 -10.97
C VAL A 57 12.62 -6.93 -10.34
N ARG A 58 13.86 -7.45 -10.43
CA ARG A 58 15.04 -6.73 -9.95
C ARG A 58 15.22 -5.38 -10.67
N ARG A 59 15.09 -5.36 -12.00
CA ARG A 59 15.17 -4.11 -12.78
C ARG A 59 14.03 -3.16 -12.46
N ASN A 60 12.80 -3.66 -12.27
CA ASN A 60 11.65 -2.85 -11.87
C ASN A 60 11.86 -2.20 -10.51
N ARG A 61 12.41 -2.92 -9.52
CA ARG A 61 12.72 -2.36 -8.19
C ARG A 61 13.78 -1.27 -8.26
N GLN A 62 14.83 -1.47 -9.08
CA GLN A 62 15.85 -0.43 -9.33
C GLN A 62 15.25 0.80 -10.03
N GLN A 63 14.36 0.59 -10.98
CA GLN A 63 13.66 1.66 -11.70
C GLN A 63 12.73 2.44 -10.77
N PHE A 64 11.97 1.76 -9.92
CA PHE A 64 11.10 2.37 -8.92
C PHE A 64 11.89 3.24 -7.95
N GLN A 65 13.01 2.73 -7.42
CA GLN A 65 13.91 3.49 -6.55
C GLN A 65 14.42 4.76 -7.25
N THR A 66 14.91 4.63 -8.48
CA THR A 66 15.44 5.75 -9.28
C THR A 66 14.36 6.80 -9.54
N ASN A 67 13.16 6.38 -9.98
CA ASN A 67 12.07 7.29 -10.33
C ASN A 67 11.51 8.03 -9.11
N ALA A 68 11.55 7.38 -7.94
CA ALA A 68 11.13 7.97 -6.68
C ALA A 68 12.22 8.83 -6.01
N ALA A 69 13.43 8.86 -6.59
CA ALA A 69 14.61 9.51 -6.01
C ALA A 69 14.88 9.10 -4.56
N MET A 70 14.70 7.81 -4.24
CA MET A 70 14.87 7.32 -2.89
C MET A 70 16.35 7.34 -2.47
N PRO A 71 16.67 7.81 -1.25
CA PRO A 71 18.05 7.86 -0.74
C PRO A 71 18.62 6.48 -0.41
N GLY A 72 17.75 5.47 -0.24
CA GLY A 72 18.11 4.11 0.14
C GLY A 72 17.28 3.06 -0.59
N GLN A 73 17.59 1.79 -0.33
CA GLN A 73 16.82 0.66 -0.85
C GLN A 73 15.48 0.53 -0.08
N PRO A 74 14.34 0.34 -0.79
CA PRO A 74 13.10 -0.10 -0.18
C PRO A 74 13.27 -1.36 0.68
N VAL A 75 12.73 -1.34 1.90
CA VAL A 75 12.66 -2.56 2.72
C VAL A 75 11.40 -3.34 2.34
N TRP A 76 11.59 -4.49 1.72
CA TRP A 76 10.50 -5.36 1.26
C TRP A 76 10.15 -6.40 2.33
N LEU A 77 8.88 -6.42 2.75
CA LEU A 77 8.38 -7.38 3.74
C LEU A 77 7.92 -8.69 3.07
N ASN A 78 7.93 -9.78 3.83
CA ASN A 78 7.16 -10.97 3.49
C ASN A 78 5.75 -10.81 4.06
N GLN A 79 4.86 -10.22 3.26
CA GLN A 79 3.48 -9.90 3.68
C GLN A 79 2.61 -11.16 3.75
N THR A 80 2.06 -11.45 4.92
CA THR A 80 1.29 -12.67 5.22
C THR A 80 -0.17 -12.40 5.55
N HIS A 81 -0.64 -11.15 5.41
CA HIS A 81 -1.93 -10.66 5.90
C HIS A 81 -2.07 -10.77 7.43
N SER A 82 -0.94 -10.68 8.13
CA SER A 82 -0.83 -10.59 9.58
C SER A 82 -1.17 -9.19 10.09
N THR A 83 -0.96 -8.98 11.39
CA THR A 83 -1.07 -7.69 12.09
C THR A 83 0.28 -7.23 12.65
N HIS A 84 1.38 -7.79 12.16
CA HIS A 84 2.72 -7.50 12.66
C HIS A 84 3.31 -6.27 11.96
N CYS A 85 3.74 -5.30 12.75
CA CYS A 85 4.49 -4.13 12.33
C CYS A 85 5.92 -4.18 12.88
N ILE A 86 6.92 -4.00 12.01
CA ILE A 86 8.33 -4.02 12.41
C ILE A 86 8.90 -2.62 12.47
N SER A 87 9.75 -2.34 13.47
CA SER A 87 10.54 -1.12 13.50
C SER A 87 11.82 -1.30 12.70
N LEU A 88 12.00 -0.50 11.65
CA LEU A 88 13.19 -0.53 10.81
C LEU A 88 14.37 0.14 11.53
N SER A 89 15.46 -0.61 11.69
CA SER A 89 16.73 -0.12 12.24
C SER A 89 17.89 -0.18 11.22
N SER A 90 17.67 -0.86 10.08
CA SER A 90 18.59 -0.91 8.95
C SER A 90 17.88 -1.46 7.70
N VAL A 91 18.53 -1.37 6.54
CA VAL A 91 18.06 -2.00 5.29
C VAL A 91 18.30 -3.52 5.25
N ALA A 92 19.11 -4.07 6.16
CA ALA A 92 19.54 -5.47 6.15
C ALA A 92 18.53 -6.41 6.82
N ILE A 93 17.24 -6.20 6.56
CA ILE A 93 16.16 -7.03 7.09
C ILE A 93 15.79 -8.04 6.00
N THR A 94 16.08 -9.32 6.23
CA THR A 94 15.73 -10.43 5.33
C THR A 94 14.64 -11.29 5.96
N ASN A 95 13.73 -11.81 5.12
CA ASN A 95 12.67 -12.74 5.51
C ASN A 95 11.85 -12.30 6.73
N CYS A 96 11.46 -11.03 6.75
CA CYS A 96 10.65 -10.51 7.84
C CYS A 96 9.17 -10.65 7.53
N ASP A 97 8.54 -11.62 8.19
CA ASP A 97 7.10 -11.83 8.17
C ASP A 97 6.41 -10.68 8.90
N ALA A 98 5.88 -9.73 8.11
CA ALA A 98 5.20 -8.55 8.61
C ALA A 98 4.34 -7.94 7.49
N ASP A 99 3.33 -7.19 7.90
CA ASP A 99 2.44 -6.47 7.00
C ASP A 99 2.51 -4.95 7.19
N ALA A 100 3.37 -4.49 8.10
CA ALA A 100 3.70 -3.07 8.20
C ALA A 100 5.16 -2.86 8.62
N SER A 101 5.67 -1.68 8.30
CA SER A 101 6.98 -1.20 8.76
C SER A 101 6.87 0.23 9.27
N PHE A 102 7.64 0.53 10.32
CA PHE A 102 7.72 1.82 10.99
C PHE A 102 9.18 2.29 11.02
N SER A 103 9.43 3.59 10.93
CA SER A 103 10.77 4.14 11.08
C SER A 103 10.78 5.55 11.66
N VAL A 104 11.85 5.83 12.39
CA VAL A 104 12.25 7.16 12.87
C VAL A 104 13.60 7.60 12.26
N GLN A 105 14.16 6.78 11.36
CA GLN A 105 15.50 6.99 10.81
C GLN A 105 15.41 7.57 9.40
N PRO A 106 16.06 8.71 9.13
CA PRO A 106 16.23 9.23 7.78
C PRO A 106 16.86 8.20 6.85
N GLY A 107 16.37 8.14 5.62
CA GLY A 107 16.85 7.23 4.58
C GLY A 107 16.36 5.78 4.63
N LEU A 108 15.64 5.37 5.69
CA LEU A 108 14.98 4.05 5.73
C LEU A 108 13.58 4.11 5.11
N ILE A 109 13.37 3.31 4.07
CA ILE A 109 12.17 3.36 3.24
C ILE A 109 11.18 2.28 3.66
N CYS A 110 10.12 2.67 4.38
CA CYS A 110 9.00 1.80 4.72
C CYS A 110 8.19 1.51 3.46
N THR A 111 8.02 0.24 3.09
CA THR A 111 7.42 -0.14 1.80
C THR A 111 6.45 -1.31 1.96
N VAL A 112 5.32 -1.23 1.26
CA VAL A 112 4.34 -2.32 1.16
C VAL A 112 3.96 -2.57 -0.30
N MET A 113 3.73 -3.82 -0.66
CA MET A 113 3.31 -4.23 -2.00
C MET A 113 1.82 -4.56 -2.03
N THR A 114 1.11 -4.11 -3.07
CA THR A 114 -0.32 -4.35 -3.20
C THR A 114 -0.74 -4.67 -4.64
N ALA A 115 -1.85 -5.39 -4.75
CA ALA A 115 -2.73 -5.44 -5.92
C ALA A 115 -4.12 -5.74 -5.36
N ASP A 116 -4.91 -4.69 -5.13
CA ASP A 116 -6.21 -4.63 -4.44
C ASP A 116 -6.21 -4.39 -2.93
N CYS A 117 -5.33 -5.03 -2.15
CA CYS A 117 -5.23 -4.72 -0.72
C CYS A 117 -4.89 -3.24 -0.50
N LEU A 118 -5.36 -2.66 0.60
CA LEU A 118 -5.21 -1.23 0.86
C LEU A 118 -3.81 -0.90 1.40
N PRO A 119 -2.99 -0.10 0.70
CA PRO A 119 -1.81 0.50 1.32
C PRO A 119 -2.21 1.72 2.15
N VAL A 120 -1.77 1.78 3.40
CA VAL A 120 -1.92 2.94 4.28
C VAL A 120 -0.55 3.48 4.64
N LEU A 121 -0.35 4.78 4.43
CA LEU A 121 0.84 5.49 4.88
C LEU A 121 0.48 6.36 6.08
N ILE A 122 1.32 6.38 7.10
CA ILE A 122 1.13 7.19 8.31
C ILE A 122 2.40 7.99 8.58
N CYS A 123 2.26 9.27 8.92
CA CYS A 123 3.33 10.05 9.52
C CYS A 123 2.80 10.95 10.62
N ASN A 124 3.68 11.36 11.54
CA ASN A 124 3.33 12.40 12.52
C ASN A 124 3.48 13.81 11.90
N ARG A 125 2.82 14.81 12.51
CA ARG A 125 2.90 16.21 12.05
C ARG A 125 4.30 16.83 12.17
N GLN A 126 5.15 16.30 13.03
CA GLN A 126 6.51 16.78 13.20
C GLN A 126 7.46 16.27 12.11
N GLY A 127 7.06 15.23 11.37
CA GLY A 127 7.89 14.62 10.33
C GLY A 127 9.09 13.89 10.93
N THR A 128 8.89 13.18 12.04
CA THR A 128 9.95 12.41 12.73
C THR A 128 9.65 10.92 12.79
N GLU A 129 8.44 10.52 12.43
CA GLU A 129 7.96 9.13 12.51
C GLU A 129 7.11 8.82 11.27
N VAL A 130 7.38 7.68 10.62
CA VAL A 130 6.67 7.24 9.42
C VAL A 130 6.37 5.75 9.47
N ALA A 131 5.30 5.32 8.80
CA ALA A 131 4.98 3.90 8.63
C ALA A 131 4.25 3.62 7.31
N ALA A 132 4.50 2.43 6.75
CA ALA A 132 3.75 1.87 5.62
C ALA A 132 3.08 0.57 6.03
N ILE A 133 1.80 0.43 5.68
CA ILE A 133 0.92 -0.66 6.13
C ILE A 133 0.22 -1.32 4.94
N HIS A 134 0.28 -2.65 4.88
CA HIS A 134 -0.52 -3.50 4.01
C HIS A 134 -1.79 -3.93 4.74
N ALA A 135 -2.89 -3.24 4.47
CA ALA A 135 -4.19 -3.50 5.06
C ALA A 135 -5.08 -4.32 4.11
N GLY A 136 -4.73 -5.59 3.90
CA GLY A 136 -5.71 -6.57 3.41
C GLY A 136 -6.83 -6.76 4.43
N TRP A 137 -8.00 -7.25 4.02
CA TRP A 137 -9.18 -7.29 4.91
C TRP A 137 -8.93 -8.02 6.24
N ARG A 138 -8.11 -9.08 6.25
CA ARG A 138 -7.74 -9.81 7.48
C ARG A 138 -6.91 -8.95 8.43
N GLY A 139 -5.81 -8.37 7.94
CA GLY A 139 -4.95 -7.49 8.74
C GLY A 139 -5.73 -6.26 9.23
N LEU A 140 -6.55 -5.66 8.36
CA LEU A 140 -7.39 -4.51 8.70
C LEU A 140 -8.41 -4.85 9.79
N CYS A 141 -9.11 -5.98 9.68
CA CYS A 141 -10.08 -6.44 10.68
C CYS A 141 -9.40 -6.75 12.02
N ASN A 142 -8.19 -7.33 11.98
CA ASN A 142 -7.49 -7.80 13.18
C ASN A 142 -6.58 -6.73 13.83
N GLY A 143 -6.55 -5.51 13.29
CA GLY A 143 -5.94 -4.37 13.94
C GLY A 143 -4.50 -4.04 13.53
N ILE A 144 -4.11 -4.28 12.27
CA ILE A 144 -2.78 -3.88 11.77
C ILE A 144 -2.53 -2.38 11.93
N ILE A 145 -3.55 -1.53 11.75
CA ILE A 145 -3.42 -0.07 11.89
C ILE A 145 -3.08 0.29 13.35
N GLU A 146 -3.84 -0.25 14.28
CA GLU A 146 -3.70 -0.03 15.72
C GLU A 146 -2.35 -0.54 16.22
N ASN A 147 -1.95 -1.73 15.79
CA ASN A 147 -0.65 -2.29 16.15
C ASN A 147 0.52 -1.45 15.61
N THR A 148 0.40 -0.88 14.41
CA THR A 148 1.39 0.07 13.90
C THR A 148 1.41 1.36 14.70
N LEU A 149 0.24 1.89 15.09
CA LEU A 149 0.13 3.12 15.85
C LEU A 149 0.72 3.04 17.26
N GLN A 150 0.76 1.85 17.86
CA GLN A 150 1.43 1.65 19.16
C GLN A 150 2.93 1.99 19.13
N LEU A 151 3.56 2.04 17.95
CA LEU A 151 4.97 2.41 17.80
C LEU A 151 5.20 3.92 17.72
N PHE A 152 4.15 4.71 17.43
CA PHE A 152 4.25 6.16 17.38
C PHE A 152 4.22 6.75 18.79
N SER A 153 5.09 7.73 19.03
CA SER A 153 5.15 8.46 20.31
C SER A 153 3.85 9.18 20.65
N ARG A 154 3.17 9.72 19.63
CA ARG A 154 1.88 10.44 19.73
C ARG A 154 0.94 10.07 18.57
N PRO A 155 0.17 8.97 18.71
CA PRO A 155 -0.71 8.48 17.64
C PRO A 155 -1.80 9.47 17.22
N ASP A 156 -2.30 10.29 18.16
CA ASP A 156 -3.33 11.31 17.94
C ASP A 156 -2.85 12.50 17.09
N ASP A 157 -1.53 12.70 16.99
CA ASP A 157 -0.89 13.74 16.18
C ASP A 157 -0.55 13.28 14.76
N CYS A 158 -0.97 12.07 14.40
CA CYS A 158 -0.66 11.47 13.10
C CYS A 158 -1.65 11.88 12.01
N MET A 159 -1.19 11.74 10.77
CA MET A 159 -2.02 11.79 9.57
C MET A 159 -1.82 10.54 8.74
N ALA A 160 -2.86 10.16 8.01
CA ALA A 160 -2.87 8.96 7.19
C ALA A 160 -3.21 9.28 5.73
N TRP A 161 -2.60 8.55 4.81
CA TRP A 161 -3.01 8.53 3.40
C TRP A 161 -3.39 7.12 2.98
N LEU A 162 -4.55 7.00 2.35
CA LEU A 162 -5.11 5.76 1.84
C LEU A 162 -4.82 5.67 0.34
N GLY A 163 -3.93 4.75 -0.05
CA GLY A 163 -3.49 4.62 -1.44
C GLY A 163 -4.41 3.76 -2.32
N PRO A 164 -3.96 3.43 -3.54
CA PRO A 164 -4.77 2.64 -4.48
C PRO A 164 -5.11 1.24 -3.94
N ALA A 165 -6.41 0.95 -3.89
CA ALA A 165 -6.98 -0.31 -3.43
C ALA A 165 -8.19 -0.69 -4.30
N ILE A 166 -8.76 -1.86 -4.08
CA ILE A 166 -10.05 -2.21 -4.69
C ILE A 166 -11.17 -1.43 -4.02
N SER A 167 -12.01 -0.75 -4.81
CA SER A 167 -13.13 0.03 -4.29
C SER A 167 -14.34 -0.85 -3.94
N GLN A 168 -15.30 -0.28 -3.19
CA GLN A 168 -16.52 -0.97 -2.77
C GLN A 168 -17.28 -1.58 -3.97
N GLN A 169 -17.35 -0.87 -5.10
CA GLN A 169 -18.09 -1.34 -6.29
C GLN A 169 -17.54 -2.65 -6.87
N ALA A 170 -16.29 -3.02 -6.57
CA ALA A 170 -15.65 -4.22 -7.09
C ALA A 170 -15.30 -5.25 -5.99
N PHE A 171 -15.28 -4.85 -4.72
CA PHE A 171 -14.85 -5.71 -3.62
C PHE A 171 -16.00 -6.53 -3.02
N GLU A 172 -16.49 -7.50 -3.79
CA GLU A 172 -17.46 -8.48 -3.28
C GLU A 172 -16.78 -9.46 -2.31
N VAL A 173 -17.42 -9.70 -1.16
CA VAL A 173 -16.97 -10.58 -0.07
C VAL A 173 -18.13 -11.42 0.48
N GLY A 174 -17.81 -12.46 1.25
CA GLY A 174 -18.81 -13.26 1.95
C GLY A 174 -19.35 -12.59 3.21
N ALA A 175 -20.46 -13.14 3.73
CA ALA A 175 -21.06 -12.68 4.98
C ALA A 175 -20.13 -12.87 6.19
N ASP A 176 -19.19 -13.81 6.13
CA ASP A 176 -18.14 -14.06 7.11
C ASP A 176 -17.21 -12.84 7.28
N VAL A 177 -16.84 -12.19 6.18
CA VAL A 177 -16.00 -10.97 6.22
C VAL A 177 -16.76 -9.83 6.91
N ARG A 178 -18.02 -9.59 6.54
CA ARG A 178 -18.87 -8.58 7.18
C ARG A 178 -19.04 -8.86 8.68
N ALA A 179 -19.33 -10.10 9.04
CA ALA A 179 -19.51 -10.51 10.43
C ALA A 179 -18.23 -10.31 11.24
N ALA A 180 -17.07 -10.65 10.69
CA ALA A 180 -15.78 -10.44 11.36
C ALA A 180 -15.55 -8.96 11.71
N PHE A 181 -15.79 -8.05 10.77
CA PHE A 181 -15.67 -6.60 11.05
C PHE A 181 -16.69 -6.11 12.06
N MET A 182 -17.96 -6.52 11.95
CA MET A 182 -19.01 -6.12 12.88
C MET A 182 -18.83 -6.66 14.30
N GLN A 183 -18.13 -7.79 14.45
CA GLN A 183 -17.76 -8.32 15.76
C GLN A 183 -16.73 -7.43 16.46
N GLN A 184 -15.83 -6.80 15.70
CA GLN A 184 -14.83 -5.87 16.24
C GLN A 184 -15.43 -4.49 16.50
N ASP A 185 -16.28 -4.00 15.60
CA ASP A 185 -17.00 -2.73 15.72
C ASP A 185 -18.35 -2.82 14.98
N PRO A 186 -19.49 -2.77 15.69
CA PRO A 186 -20.81 -2.77 15.06
C PRO A 186 -21.00 -1.67 14.01
N GLY A 187 -20.32 -0.52 14.16
CA GLY A 187 -20.34 0.58 13.21
C GLY A 187 -19.75 0.22 11.84
N ALA A 188 -18.92 -0.83 11.76
CA ALA A 188 -18.37 -1.33 10.51
C ALA A 188 -19.44 -1.78 9.52
N GLY A 189 -20.66 -2.09 9.99
CA GLY A 189 -21.79 -2.45 9.13
C GLY A 189 -22.11 -1.41 8.05
N ALA A 190 -21.80 -0.13 8.28
CA ALA A 190 -22.00 0.94 7.31
C ALA A 190 -21.09 0.83 6.06
N ALA A 191 -19.99 0.08 6.16
CA ALA A 191 -19.05 -0.12 5.05
C ALA A 191 -19.44 -1.27 4.11
N PHE A 192 -20.59 -1.90 4.32
CA PHE A 192 -21.05 -3.05 3.53
C PHE A 192 -22.39 -2.76 2.86
N VAL A 193 -22.43 -2.88 1.54
CA VAL A 193 -23.67 -2.83 0.75
C VAL A 193 -24.08 -4.25 0.36
N PRO A 194 -25.36 -4.63 0.47
CA PRO A 194 -25.82 -5.96 0.04
C PRO A 194 -25.51 -6.21 -1.43
N GLY A 195 -24.94 -7.38 -1.72
CA GLY A 195 -24.77 -7.92 -3.07
C GLY A 195 -25.81 -9.00 -3.37
N VAL A 196 -25.55 -9.81 -4.41
CA VAL A 196 -26.40 -10.95 -4.76
C VAL A 196 -26.07 -12.18 -3.92
N SER A 197 -27.04 -13.08 -3.75
CA SER A 197 -26.82 -14.40 -3.13
C SER A 197 -26.12 -14.38 -1.76
N GLY A 198 -26.46 -13.39 -0.92
CA GLY A 198 -25.91 -13.25 0.44
C GLY A 198 -24.46 -12.73 0.50
N LYS A 199 -23.92 -12.23 -0.62
CA LYS A 199 -22.64 -11.53 -0.67
C LYS A 199 -22.80 -10.05 -0.30
N TRP A 200 -21.67 -9.40 -0.08
CA TRP A 200 -21.59 -7.99 0.31
C TRP A 200 -20.49 -7.30 -0.47
N PHE A 201 -20.72 -6.04 -0.85
CA PHE A 201 -19.70 -5.14 -1.37
C PHE A 201 -19.08 -4.36 -0.21
N ALA A 202 -17.82 -4.62 0.10
CA ALA A 202 -17.12 -4.05 1.24
C ALA A 202 -16.29 -2.83 0.84
N ASP A 203 -16.36 -1.75 1.62
CA ASP A 203 -15.57 -0.54 1.43
C ASP A 203 -14.33 -0.56 2.34
N LEU A 204 -13.18 -0.97 1.78
CA LEU A 204 -11.90 -0.96 2.51
C LEU A 204 -11.50 0.45 2.97
N TYR A 205 -11.84 1.49 2.22
CA TYR A 205 -11.52 2.85 2.57
C TYR A 205 -12.32 3.33 3.76
N LEU A 206 -13.63 3.08 3.78
CA LEU A 206 -14.48 3.40 4.92
C LEU A 206 -14.09 2.59 6.16
N LEU A 207 -13.82 1.29 6.01
CA LEU A 207 -13.32 0.45 7.11
C LEU A 207 -12.03 1.03 7.71
N ALA A 208 -11.04 1.36 6.88
CA ALA A 208 -9.80 1.97 7.35
C ALA A 208 -10.03 3.33 8.03
N ARG A 209 -10.91 4.18 7.47
CA ARG A 209 -11.29 5.46 8.09
C ARG A 209 -11.90 5.27 9.48
N GLN A 210 -12.74 4.26 9.67
CA GLN A 210 -13.32 3.93 10.97
C GLN A 210 -12.25 3.52 11.98
N ARG A 211 -11.33 2.62 11.61
CA ARG A 211 -10.22 2.18 12.48
C ARG A 211 -9.28 3.33 12.85
N LEU A 212 -8.91 4.16 11.88
CA LEU A 212 -8.07 5.35 12.09
C LEU A 212 -8.75 6.37 13.00
N THR A 213 -10.03 6.67 12.75
CA THR A 213 -10.81 7.62 13.55
C THR A 213 -10.99 7.13 14.99
N ALA A 214 -11.27 5.84 15.19
CA ALA A 214 -11.36 5.24 16.52
C ALA A 214 -10.00 5.29 17.28
N SER A 215 -8.90 5.36 16.53
CA SER A 215 -7.54 5.53 17.07
C SER A 215 -7.13 7.00 17.25
N GLY A 216 -8.05 7.95 17.07
CA GLY A 216 -7.80 9.39 17.23
C GLY A 216 -7.22 10.09 16.00
N ILE A 217 -7.05 9.40 14.87
CA ILE A 217 -6.54 10.00 13.63
C ILE A 217 -7.70 10.54 12.80
N HIS A 218 -7.80 11.86 12.71
CA HIS A 218 -8.83 12.54 11.92
C HIS A 218 -8.31 13.14 10.60
N ALA A 219 -6.99 13.28 10.47
CA ALA A 219 -6.34 13.78 9.26
C ALA A 219 -6.11 12.62 8.28
N ILE A 220 -7.15 12.25 7.52
CA ILE A 220 -7.14 11.09 6.62
C ILE A 220 -7.40 11.51 5.16
N TYR A 221 -6.42 11.27 4.29
CA TYR A 221 -6.40 11.70 2.88
C TYR A 221 -6.40 10.51 1.91
N GLY A 222 -6.51 10.78 0.61
CA GLY A 222 -6.56 9.76 -0.45
C GLY A 222 -7.91 9.06 -0.54
N ALA A 223 -7.90 7.76 -0.88
CA ALA A 223 -9.07 6.92 -1.15
C ALA A 223 -9.86 7.27 -2.43
N GLU A 224 -9.14 7.66 -3.49
CA GLU A 224 -9.74 8.13 -4.75
C GLU A 224 -9.56 7.17 -5.93
N TYR A 225 -8.96 6.00 -5.70
CA TYR A 225 -8.61 5.05 -6.74
C TYR A 225 -9.37 3.74 -6.61
N CYS A 226 -9.50 3.02 -7.73
CA CYS A 226 -9.95 1.64 -7.77
C CYS A 226 -9.00 0.81 -8.65
N THR A 227 -8.20 -0.06 -8.04
CA THR A 227 -7.24 -0.92 -8.74
C THR A 227 -7.91 -1.88 -9.73
N TYR A 228 -9.13 -2.32 -9.42
CA TYR A 228 -9.91 -3.20 -10.27
C TYR A 228 -10.42 -2.49 -11.53
N GLN A 229 -11.00 -1.28 -11.37
CA GLN A 229 -11.64 -0.54 -12.46
C GLN A 229 -10.64 0.23 -13.33
N GLN A 230 -9.59 0.80 -12.74
CA GLN A 230 -8.56 1.56 -13.46
C GLN A 230 -7.49 0.61 -14.01
N THR A 231 -7.90 -0.21 -14.98
CA THR A 231 -7.11 -1.31 -15.56
C THR A 231 -5.82 -0.85 -16.23
N ALA A 232 -5.83 0.37 -16.78
CA ALA A 232 -4.68 0.98 -17.41
C ALA A 232 -3.54 1.23 -16.40
N ASP A 233 -3.86 1.57 -15.15
CA ASP A 233 -2.88 2.13 -14.22
C ASP A 233 -2.45 1.14 -13.13
N PHE A 234 -3.27 0.13 -12.83
CA PHE A 234 -3.04 -0.76 -11.70
C PHE A 234 -3.17 -2.25 -12.04
N PHE A 235 -2.32 -3.05 -11.40
CA PHE A 235 -2.55 -4.49 -11.25
C PHE A 235 -3.71 -4.73 -10.28
N SER A 236 -4.51 -5.76 -10.55
CA SER A 236 -5.60 -6.20 -9.67
C SER A 236 -5.66 -7.71 -9.64
N TYR A 237 -5.46 -8.28 -8.45
CA TYR A 237 -5.55 -9.73 -8.26
C TYR A 237 -6.98 -10.24 -8.49
N ARG A 238 -7.99 -9.49 -8.04
CA ARG A 238 -9.40 -9.80 -8.24
C ARG A 238 -9.79 -9.85 -9.72
N ARG A 239 -9.17 -9.00 -10.55
CA ARG A 239 -9.42 -8.96 -12.00
C ARG A 239 -8.67 -10.03 -12.76
N ASP A 240 -7.36 -10.12 -12.52
CA ASP A 240 -6.43 -10.82 -13.41
C ASP A 240 -5.95 -12.17 -12.84
N GLY A 241 -6.17 -12.42 -11.54
CA GLY A 241 -5.63 -13.59 -10.84
C GLY A 241 -4.11 -13.52 -10.75
N GLN A 242 -3.41 -14.14 -11.69
CA GLN A 242 -1.95 -14.02 -11.77
C GLN A 242 -1.58 -12.67 -12.39
N THR A 243 -0.98 -11.78 -11.60
CA THR A 243 -0.60 -10.44 -12.04
C THR A 243 0.50 -9.85 -11.16
N GLY A 244 1.02 -8.68 -11.53
CA GLY A 244 2.07 -7.96 -10.82
C GLY A 244 1.61 -7.35 -9.48
N ARG A 245 2.55 -6.69 -8.81
CA ARG A 245 2.29 -5.89 -7.60
C ARG A 245 2.82 -4.48 -7.78
N MET A 246 2.02 -3.49 -7.39
CA MET A 246 2.49 -2.13 -7.14
C MET A 246 3.15 -2.07 -5.76
N ALA A 247 3.84 -0.97 -5.48
CA ALA A 247 4.36 -0.67 -4.16
C ALA A 247 4.04 0.75 -3.73
N THR A 248 3.80 0.92 -2.44
CA THR A 248 3.61 2.21 -1.79
C THR A 248 4.68 2.37 -0.71
N ALA A 249 5.36 3.50 -0.71
CA ALA A 249 6.52 3.75 0.14
C ALA A 249 6.45 5.13 0.82
N ILE A 250 7.04 5.20 2.03
CA ILE A 250 7.22 6.43 2.81
C ILE A 250 8.57 6.42 3.51
N TRP A 251 9.20 7.59 3.62
CA TRP A 251 10.46 7.77 4.33
C TRP A 251 10.64 9.19 4.85
N LEU A 252 11.62 9.33 5.72
CA LEU A 252 12.18 10.60 6.16
C LEU A 252 13.41 10.91 5.30
N ASP A 253 13.45 12.09 4.68
CA ASP A 253 14.65 12.61 4.00
C ASP A 253 15.75 12.98 5.00
#